data_AF-A0A949IS66-F1
#
_entry.id   AF-A0A949IS66-F1
#
_cell.length_a   1.000
_cell.length_b   1.000
_cell.length_c   1.000
_cell.angle_alpha   90.00
_cell.angle_beta   90.00
_cell.angle_gamma   90.00
#
_symmetry.space_group_name_H-M   'P 1'
#
loop_
_entity.id
_entity.type
_entity.pdbx_description
1 polymer ?
#
loop_
_entity_poly.entity_id
_entity_poly.type
_entity_poly.pdbx_seq_one_letter_code
_entity_poly.pdbx_strand_id
1 'polypeptide(L)'
;MTNFKNTKASPDCLRKLRTKLRLTTLLSGLSILQIALTDPAQAGPEYQRHYDLGKDFLQRQEYKLAMQELTLAAGKPATPVEVAAALVDRGTAHSELKEYTAALADFDRAITLDSKSHLAYNNRGVVFFRQGQPEKAIPDFDKALALDINDKYAVVNRAGAYLMTDRAATLAVNTENWLKQKKWHSDFAAQAAVLTALAYLAGGDKTRATAITQAAVKNLDKLIWPYQMLSYLNGKLEPEKVVEASQESTYELTQAECYMGLDYYIQGKSSFDKAKDKLSFVVKHGTTNSVEYWVGKYYLAKLEPRKTSLPIKTAH
;
A
#
# COMPACT_ATOMS: atom_id res chain seq x y z
N MET A 1 9.66 29.97 -79.52
CA MET A 1 10.92 29.43 -80.09
C MET A 1 11.84 29.13 -78.90
N THR A 2 11.72 27.99 -78.22
CA THR A 2 12.38 26.70 -78.52
C THR A 2 13.81 26.83 -79.06
N ASN A 3 14.79 26.67 -78.18
CA ASN A 3 15.83 25.62 -78.23
C ASN A 3 17.03 26.06 -77.38
N PHE A 4 17.47 25.22 -76.43
CA PHE A 4 18.89 24.91 -76.31
C PHE A 4 19.11 23.50 -75.76
N LYS A 5 20.06 22.84 -76.40
CA LYS A 5 20.50 21.45 -76.29
C LYS A 5 21.30 21.20 -75.01
N ASN A 6 21.07 20.01 -74.43
CA ASN A 6 22.05 19.03 -73.94
C ASN A 6 23.36 19.52 -73.31
N THR A 7 23.48 19.33 -71.99
CA THR A 7 24.73 18.98 -71.31
C THR A 7 24.50 17.77 -70.42
N LYS A 8 25.33 16.73 -70.61
CA LYS A 8 25.37 15.47 -69.85
C LYS A 8 25.76 15.74 -68.39
N ALA A 9 25.10 15.05 -67.46
CA ALA A 9 25.55 14.85 -66.09
C ALA A 9 25.58 13.34 -65.74
N SER A 10 26.49 13.00 -64.84
CA SER A 10 27.07 11.67 -64.55
C SER A 10 26.18 10.72 -63.72
N PRO A 11 26.54 9.42 -63.63
CA PRO A 11 25.64 8.33 -63.25
C PRO A 11 25.62 8.08 -61.74
N ASP A 12 24.98 8.96 -60.95
CA ASP A 12 24.79 8.72 -59.50
C ASP A 12 23.47 9.23 -58.91
N CYS A 13 22.51 9.65 -59.75
CA CYS A 13 21.23 10.24 -59.27
C CYS A 13 19.97 9.44 -59.66
N LEU A 14 20.10 8.19 -60.13
CA LEU A 14 18.96 7.34 -60.55
C LEU A 14 18.67 6.13 -59.64
N ARG A 15 19.34 6.03 -58.48
CA ARG A 15 19.12 4.95 -57.50
C ARG A 15 18.12 5.28 -56.39
N LYS A 16 17.61 6.51 -56.31
CA LYS A 16 16.71 6.97 -55.22
C LYS A 16 15.25 7.24 -55.60
N LEU A 17 14.81 6.89 -56.82
CA LEU A 17 13.43 7.20 -57.27
C LEU A 17 12.64 6.05 -57.91
N ARG A 18 13.07 4.79 -57.74
CA ARG A 18 12.29 3.61 -58.12
C ARG A 18 12.01 2.75 -56.90
N THR A 19 10.78 2.86 -56.37
CA THR A 19 9.92 1.82 -55.75
C THR A 19 8.94 2.41 -54.73
N LYS A 20 8.33 3.56 -55.06
CA LYS A 20 6.97 3.89 -54.62
C LYS A 20 6.11 3.98 -55.88
N LEU A 21 4.95 3.30 -55.86
CA LEU A 21 3.90 3.21 -56.90
C LEU A 21 4.30 2.39 -58.15
N ARG A 22 3.52 1.46 -58.70
CA ARG A 22 2.09 1.10 -58.54
C ARG A 22 1.84 -0.29 -59.19
N LEU A 23 0.94 -1.04 -58.54
CA LEU A 23 -0.11 -1.92 -59.08
C LEU A 23 0.18 -3.12 -60.03
N THR A 24 -0.52 -4.20 -59.65
CA THR A 24 -1.24 -5.22 -60.44
C THR A 24 -0.55 -6.53 -60.87
N THR A 25 -1.07 -7.59 -60.22
CA THR A 25 -1.39 -8.95 -60.72
C THR A 25 -0.26 -9.90 -61.12
N LEU A 26 -0.04 -10.95 -60.31
CA LEU A 26 -0.34 -12.34 -60.70
C LEU A 26 -0.27 -13.29 -59.49
N LEU A 27 -1.40 -13.96 -59.25
CA LEU A 27 -1.58 -15.07 -58.32
C LEU A 27 -0.76 -16.29 -58.76
N SER A 28 0.03 -16.87 -57.87
CA SER A 28 0.18 -18.33 -57.79
C SER A 28 0.82 -18.77 -56.46
N GLY A 29 0.00 -19.45 -55.66
CA GLY A 29 0.41 -20.58 -54.82
C GLY A 29 1.61 -20.43 -53.90
N LEU A 30 1.45 -19.71 -52.79
CA LEU A 30 2.15 -20.00 -51.54
C LEU A 30 1.26 -19.48 -50.40
N SER A 31 0.50 -20.39 -49.80
CA SER A 31 -0.19 -20.15 -48.53
C SER A 31 0.87 -19.96 -47.46
N ILE A 32 1.44 -18.76 -47.40
CA ILE A 32 2.24 -18.33 -46.26
C ILE A 32 1.24 -18.24 -45.11
N LEU A 33 1.26 -19.24 -44.24
CA LEU A 33 0.71 -19.17 -42.91
C LEU A 33 1.45 -18.01 -42.24
N GLN A 34 0.91 -16.81 -42.37
CA GLN A 34 1.38 -15.66 -41.64
C GLN A 34 0.95 -15.93 -40.21
N ILE A 35 1.81 -16.65 -39.48
CA ILE A 35 1.80 -16.67 -38.02
C ILE A 35 1.93 -15.20 -37.66
N ALA A 36 0.80 -14.57 -37.40
CA ALA A 36 0.76 -13.35 -36.62
C ALA A 36 1.53 -13.73 -35.36
N LEU A 37 2.77 -13.22 -35.24
CA LEU A 37 3.36 -12.97 -33.95
C LEU A 37 2.36 -12.03 -33.29
N THR A 38 1.37 -12.61 -32.62
CA THR A 38 0.49 -11.87 -31.73
C THR A 38 1.46 -11.16 -30.81
N ASP A 39 1.41 -9.82 -30.83
CA ASP A 39 1.86 -8.99 -29.70
C ASP A 39 1.57 -9.75 -28.40
N PRO A 40 2.45 -9.70 -27.38
CA PRO A 40 2.14 -10.28 -26.08
C PRO A 40 0.76 -9.74 -25.68
N ALA A 41 -0.23 -10.64 -25.73
CA ALA A 41 -1.61 -10.25 -25.97
C ALA A 41 -2.07 -9.29 -24.87
N GLN A 42 -2.27 -8.03 -25.21
CA GLN A 42 -2.99 -7.09 -24.34
C GLN A 42 -4.32 -7.74 -23.96
N ALA A 43 -4.79 -7.46 -22.74
CA ALA A 43 -6.03 -8.02 -22.23
C ALA A 43 -7.14 -7.98 -23.28
N GLY A 44 -7.80 -9.12 -23.47
CA GLY A 44 -8.99 -9.15 -24.32
C GLY A 44 -10.06 -8.18 -23.78
N PRO A 45 -10.93 -7.62 -24.63
CA PRO A 45 -11.95 -6.66 -24.21
C PRO A 45 -12.86 -7.19 -23.08
N GLU A 46 -13.02 -8.52 -22.98
CA GLU A 46 -13.76 -9.15 -21.88
C GLU A 46 -13.01 -9.10 -20.54
N TYR A 47 -11.68 -9.32 -20.51
CA TYR A 47 -10.90 -9.15 -19.27
C TYR A 47 -11.08 -7.72 -18.76
N GLN A 48 -10.84 -6.75 -19.65
CA GLN A 48 -10.81 -5.33 -19.26
C GLN A 48 -12.17 -4.90 -18.69
N ARG A 49 -13.26 -5.31 -19.34
CA ARG A 49 -14.61 -5.03 -18.85
C ARG A 49 -14.87 -5.56 -17.44
N HIS A 50 -14.57 -6.83 -17.20
CA HIS A 50 -14.78 -7.44 -15.88
C HIS A 50 -13.83 -6.85 -14.83
N TYR A 51 -12.58 -6.58 -15.21
CA TYR A 51 -11.60 -5.99 -14.31
C TYR A 51 -12.00 -4.57 -13.88
N ASP A 52 -12.47 -3.73 -14.82
CA ASP A 52 -12.94 -2.38 -14.53
C ASP A 52 -14.19 -2.37 -13.64
N LEU A 53 -15.15 -3.27 -13.90
CA LEU A 53 -16.33 -3.46 -13.03
C LEU A 53 -15.90 -3.89 -11.62
N GLY A 54 -14.97 -4.85 -11.52
CA GLY A 54 -14.42 -5.31 -10.25
C GLY A 54 -13.81 -4.17 -9.44
N LYS A 55 -13.05 -3.29 -10.08
CA LYS A 55 -12.46 -2.10 -9.44
C LYS A 55 -13.49 -1.06 -9.03
N ASP A 56 -14.52 -0.83 -9.84
CA ASP A 56 -15.62 0.07 -9.49
C ASP A 56 -16.36 -0.44 -8.24
N PHE A 57 -16.67 -1.74 -8.18
CA PHE A 57 -17.26 -2.34 -6.98
C PHE A 57 -16.33 -2.26 -5.75
N LEU A 58 -15.01 -2.39 -5.91
CA LEU A 58 -14.06 -2.17 -4.82
C LEU A 58 -14.14 -0.73 -4.28
N GLN A 59 -14.20 0.27 -5.17
CA GLN A 59 -14.32 1.68 -4.76
C GLN A 59 -15.61 1.95 -3.99
N ARG A 60 -16.70 1.27 -4.35
CA ARG A 60 -18.00 1.34 -3.67
C ARG A 60 -18.09 0.43 -2.44
N GLN A 61 -17.02 -0.30 -2.12
CA GLN A 61 -16.96 -1.28 -1.02
C GLN A 61 -17.98 -2.43 -1.18
N GLU A 62 -18.40 -2.71 -2.41
CA GLU A 62 -19.28 -3.82 -2.78
C GLU A 62 -18.46 -5.10 -3.00
N TYR A 63 -17.74 -5.53 -1.95
CA TYR A 63 -16.67 -6.53 -2.05
C TYR A 63 -17.09 -7.86 -2.68
N LYS A 64 -18.32 -8.33 -2.42
CA LYS A 64 -18.82 -9.57 -3.01
C LYS A 64 -19.00 -9.47 -4.53
N LEU A 65 -19.49 -8.33 -5.03
CA LEU A 65 -19.65 -8.09 -6.46
C LEU A 65 -18.28 -7.88 -7.12
N ALA A 66 -17.38 -7.14 -6.45
CA ALA A 66 -15.99 -7.04 -6.89
C ALA A 66 -15.34 -8.41 -7.07
N MET A 67 -15.48 -9.31 -6.10
CA MET A 67 -14.92 -10.66 -6.18
C MET A 67 -15.47 -11.48 -7.34
N GLN A 68 -16.77 -11.35 -7.64
CA GLN A 68 -17.39 -12.03 -8.77
C GLN A 68 -16.79 -11.55 -10.09
N GLU A 69 -16.75 -10.24 -10.31
CA GLU A 69 -16.21 -9.64 -11.52
C GLU A 69 -14.71 -9.93 -11.68
N LEU A 70 -13.93 -9.84 -10.61
CA LEU A 70 -12.49 -10.13 -10.63
C LEU A 70 -12.19 -11.61 -10.87
N THR A 71 -13.08 -12.51 -10.41
CA THR A 71 -12.99 -13.94 -10.74
C THR A 71 -13.27 -14.19 -12.22
N LEU A 72 -14.27 -13.50 -12.79
CA LEU A 72 -14.55 -13.57 -14.22
C LEU A 72 -13.36 -13.04 -15.03
N ALA A 73 -12.80 -11.88 -14.65
CA ALA A 73 -11.62 -11.29 -15.28
C ALA A 73 -10.43 -12.26 -15.29
N ALA A 74 -10.09 -12.84 -14.13
CA ALA A 74 -8.98 -13.79 -14.01
C ALA A 74 -9.18 -15.10 -14.83
N GLY A 75 -10.40 -15.39 -15.26
CA GLY A 75 -10.73 -16.51 -16.15
C GLY A 75 -10.76 -16.17 -17.64
N LYS A 76 -10.57 -14.90 -18.03
CA LYS A 76 -10.52 -14.48 -19.44
C LYS A 76 -9.11 -14.57 -20.01
N PRO A 77 -8.97 -14.63 -21.36
CA PRO A 77 -7.67 -14.49 -22.01
C PRO A 77 -6.99 -13.18 -21.61
N ALA A 78 -5.88 -13.29 -20.88
CA ALA A 78 -5.11 -12.19 -20.33
C ALA A 78 -3.66 -12.64 -20.07
N THR A 79 -2.75 -11.68 -19.93
CA THR A 79 -1.36 -11.94 -19.56
C THR A 79 -1.24 -12.40 -18.10
N PRO A 80 -0.14 -13.07 -17.71
CA PRO A 80 0.10 -13.40 -16.30
C PRO A 80 0.06 -12.19 -15.37
N VAL A 81 0.54 -11.03 -15.82
CA VAL A 81 0.55 -9.78 -15.03
C VAL A 81 -0.87 -9.24 -14.84
N GLU A 82 -1.72 -9.31 -15.87
CA GLU A 82 -3.13 -8.95 -15.77
C GLU A 82 -3.88 -9.89 -14.82
N VAL A 83 -3.70 -11.21 -14.97
CA VAL A 83 -4.28 -12.18 -14.02
C VAL A 83 -3.79 -11.92 -12.60
N ALA A 84 -2.50 -11.57 -12.41
CA ALA A 84 -1.96 -11.19 -11.11
C ALA A 84 -2.66 -9.95 -10.55
N ALA A 85 -2.90 -8.91 -11.36
CA ALA A 85 -3.61 -7.70 -10.93
C ALA A 85 -5.05 -8.00 -10.49
N ALA A 86 -5.80 -8.81 -11.25
CA ALA A 86 -7.15 -9.24 -10.87
C ALA A 86 -7.15 -10.04 -9.55
N LEU A 87 -6.15 -10.89 -9.33
CA LEU A 87 -5.99 -11.63 -8.08
C LEU A 87 -5.64 -10.73 -6.90
N VAL A 88 -4.78 -9.71 -7.08
CA VAL A 88 -4.48 -8.72 -6.03
C VAL A 88 -5.76 -7.99 -5.61
N ASP A 89 -6.57 -7.55 -6.56
CA ASP A 89 -7.81 -6.84 -6.27
C ASP A 89 -8.85 -7.77 -5.61
N ARG A 90 -8.91 -9.04 -6.03
CA ARG A 90 -9.82 -10.03 -5.42
C ARG A 90 -9.39 -10.40 -4.00
N GLY A 91 -8.09 -10.60 -3.79
CA GLY A 91 -7.52 -10.83 -2.47
C GLY A 91 -7.75 -9.65 -1.54
N THR A 92 -7.76 -8.43 -2.07
CA THR A 92 -8.13 -7.23 -1.30
C THR A 92 -9.58 -7.30 -0.84
N ALA A 93 -10.53 -7.62 -1.74
CA ALA A 93 -11.93 -7.81 -1.35
C ALA A 93 -12.12 -8.92 -0.30
N HIS A 94 -11.43 -10.07 -0.45
CA HIS A 94 -11.42 -11.13 0.56
C HIS A 94 -10.89 -10.62 1.92
N SER A 95 -9.82 -9.83 1.93
CA SER A 95 -9.24 -9.24 3.15
C SER A 95 -10.23 -8.31 3.86
N GLU A 96 -10.98 -7.51 3.11
CA GLU A 96 -12.03 -6.62 3.64
C GLU A 96 -13.19 -7.40 4.26
N LEU A 97 -13.54 -8.55 3.68
CA LEU A 97 -14.53 -9.48 4.24
C LEU A 97 -13.97 -10.36 5.38
N LYS A 98 -12.70 -10.16 5.77
CA LYS A 98 -11.96 -10.97 6.77
C LYS A 98 -11.79 -12.44 6.36
N GLU A 99 -11.91 -12.74 5.08
CA GLU A 99 -11.69 -14.05 4.48
C GLU A 99 -10.19 -14.27 4.21
N TYR A 100 -9.38 -14.17 5.28
CA TYR A 100 -7.93 -14.06 5.17
C TYR A 100 -7.25 -15.23 4.47
N THR A 101 -7.75 -16.46 4.63
CA THR A 101 -7.19 -17.63 3.94
C THR A 101 -7.30 -17.50 2.42
N ALA A 102 -8.45 -17.02 1.93
CA ALA A 102 -8.66 -16.81 0.49
C ALA A 102 -7.83 -15.63 -0.01
N ALA A 103 -7.76 -14.53 0.77
CA ALA A 103 -6.92 -13.39 0.45
C ALA A 103 -5.44 -13.79 0.30
N LEU A 104 -4.89 -14.56 1.24
CA LEU A 104 -3.51 -15.04 1.19
C LEU A 104 -3.27 -15.93 -0.04
N ALA A 105 -4.19 -16.83 -0.36
CA ALA A 105 -4.08 -17.69 -1.54
C ALA A 105 -4.05 -16.88 -2.85
N ASP A 106 -4.86 -15.82 -2.94
CA ASP A 106 -4.85 -14.92 -4.09
C ASP A 106 -3.55 -14.13 -4.20
N PHE A 107 -3.04 -13.59 -3.09
CA PHE A 107 -1.75 -12.87 -3.11
C PHE A 107 -0.57 -13.79 -3.42
N ASP A 108 -0.55 -15.01 -2.89
CA ASP A 108 0.50 -15.99 -3.20
C ASP A 108 0.50 -16.35 -4.69
N ARG A 109 -0.69 -16.55 -5.27
CA ARG A 109 -0.82 -16.81 -6.71
C ARG A 109 -0.43 -15.57 -7.53
N ALA A 110 -0.83 -14.37 -7.11
CA ALA A 110 -0.44 -13.14 -7.78
C ALA A 110 1.08 -12.95 -7.78
N ILE A 111 1.76 -13.19 -6.64
CA ILE A 111 3.23 -13.12 -6.53
C ILE A 111 3.91 -14.18 -7.42
N THR A 112 3.31 -15.36 -7.58
CA THR A 112 3.82 -16.41 -8.47
C THR A 112 3.74 -15.99 -9.94
N LEU A 113 2.67 -15.29 -10.34
CA LEU A 113 2.46 -14.81 -11.70
C LEU A 113 3.25 -13.53 -12.01
N ASP A 114 3.36 -12.63 -11.03
CA ASP A 114 4.13 -11.40 -11.10
C ASP A 114 4.88 -11.14 -9.78
N SER A 115 6.12 -11.62 -9.73
CA SER A 115 7.03 -11.42 -8.60
C SER A 115 7.48 -9.96 -8.40
N LYS A 116 7.09 -9.04 -9.27
CA LYS A 116 7.40 -7.60 -9.18
C LYS A 116 6.22 -6.76 -8.70
N SER A 117 5.06 -7.37 -8.41
CA SER A 117 3.89 -6.66 -7.90
C SER A 117 4.10 -6.21 -6.45
N HIS A 118 4.52 -4.96 -6.24
CA HIS A 118 4.66 -4.39 -4.90
C HIS A 118 3.32 -4.40 -4.12
N LEU A 119 2.19 -4.20 -4.82
CA LEU A 119 0.85 -4.26 -4.24
C LEU A 119 0.51 -5.65 -3.68
N ALA A 120 0.89 -6.73 -4.37
CA ALA A 120 0.66 -8.08 -3.87
C ALA A 120 1.38 -8.34 -2.55
N TYR A 121 2.65 -7.92 -2.47
CA TYR A 121 3.41 -8.00 -1.22
C TYR A 121 2.82 -7.11 -0.13
N ASN A 122 2.54 -5.84 -0.40
CA ASN A 122 1.92 -4.95 0.58
C ASN A 122 0.60 -5.53 1.12
N ASN A 123 -0.28 -5.99 0.25
CA ASN A 123 -1.61 -6.46 0.67
C ASN A 123 -1.54 -7.80 1.42
N ARG A 124 -0.61 -8.69 1.07
CA ARG A 124 -0.32 -9.90 1.86
C ARG A 124 0.21 -9.55 3.24
N GLY A 125 1.14 -8.59 3.31
CA GLY A 125 1.65 -8.03 4.57
C GLY A 125 0.53 -7.45 5.44
N VAL A 126 -0.41 -6.71 4.83
CA VAL A 126 -1.62 -6.21 5.53
C VAL A 126 -2.42 -7.36 6.12
N VAL A 127 -2.65 -8.46 5.40
CA VAL A 127 -3.40 -9.60 5.96
C VAL A 127 -2.68 -10.20 7.19
N PHE A 128 -1.36 -10.42 7.13
CA PHE A 128 -0.61 -10.89 8.30
C PHE A 128 -0.65 -9.89 9.46
N PHE A 129 -0.57 -8.60 9.17
CA PHE A 129 -0.67 -7.52 10.15
C PHE A 129 -2.04 -7.51 10.84
N ARG A 130 -3.14 -7.64 10.08
CA ARG A 130 -4.52 -7.77 10.59
C ARG A 130 -4.71 -9.02 11.45
N GLN A 131 -3.98 -10.09 11.16
CA GLN A 131 -3.96 -11.31 11.96
C GLN A 131 -3.06 -11.22 13.21
N GLY A 132 -2.45 -10.06 13.50
CA GLY A 132 -1.56 -9.89 14.64
C GLY A 132 -0.21 -10.60 14.48
N GLN A 133 0.24 -10.83 13.24
CA GLN A 133 1.49 -11.51 12.91
C GLN A 133 2.51 -10.53 12.28
N PRO A 134 3.03 -9.53 13.03
CA PRO A 134 3.92 -8.51 12.48
C PRO A 134 5.23 -9.09 11.93
N GLU A 135 5.75 -10.17 12.52
CA GLU A 135 6.97 -10.84 12.06
C GLU A 135 6.82 -11.48 10.66
N LYS A 136 5.59 -11.79 10.23
CA LYS A 136 5.30 -12.23 8.85
C LYS A 136 4.99 -11.05 7.92
N ALA A 137 4.42 -9.97 8.45
CA ALA A 137 4.04 -8.79 7.69
C ALA A 137 5.24 -7.94 7.25
N ILE A 138 6.23 -7.77 8.14
CA ILE A 138 7.39 -6.89 7.90
C ILE A 138 8.18 -7.29 6.63
N PRO A 139 8.54 -8.57 6.40
CA PRO A 139 9.26 -8.95 5.18
C PRO A 139 8.50 -8.61 3.89
N ASP A 140 7.17 -8.69 3.92
CA ASP A 140 6.31 -8.35 2.78
C ASP A 140 6.30 -6.84 2.53
N PHE A 141 6.19 -6.01 3.58
CA PHE A 141 6.29 -4.56 3.41
C PHE A 141 7.69 -4.12 2.97
N ASP A 142 8.74 -4.76 3.46
CA ASP A 142 10.11 -4.51 3.00
C ASP A 142 10.28 -4.87 1.53
N LYS A 143 9.71 -5.99 1.09
CA LYS A 143 9.72 -6.39 -0.32
C LYS A 143 8.93 -5.42 -1.19
N ALA A 144 7.77 -4.95 -0.73
CA ALA A 144 6.98 -3.93 -1.43
C ALA A 144 7.79 -2.64 -1.63
N LEU A 145 8.44 -2.13 -0.58
CA LEU A 145 9.27 -0.91 -0.65
C LEU A 145 10.56 -1.09 -1.45
N ALA A 146 11.09 -2.31 -1.53
CA ALA A 146 12.23 -2.62 -2.40
C ALA A 146 11.83 -2.63 -3.89
N LEU A 147 10.59 -2.99 -4.21
CA LEU A 147 10.04 -3.00 -5.56
C LEU A 147 9.54 -1.60 -5.98
N ASP A 148 8.84 -0.91 -5.10
CA ASP A 148 8.47 0.49 -5.25
C ASP A 148 8.67 1.25 -3.95
N ILE A 149 9.75 2.02 -3.90
CA ILE A 149 10.11 2.87 -2.76
C ILE A 149 9.10 4.01 -2.54
N ASN A 150 8.20 4.28 -3.48
CA ASN A 150 7.13 5.27 -3.37
C ASN A 150 5.80 4.69 -2.89
N ASP A 151 5.74 3.40 -2.56
CA ASP A 151 4.56 2.80 -1.94
C ASP A 151 4.33 3.39 -0.54
N LYS A 152 3.50 4.45 -0.52
CA LYS A 152 3.18 5.23 0.67
C LYS A 152 2.41 4.41 1.71
N TYR A 153 1.66 3.39 1.29
CA TYR A 153 0.95 2.51 2.21
C TYR A 153 1.92 1.55 2.87
N ALA A 154 2.83 0.95 2.09
CA ALA A 154 3.81 0.00 2.62
C ALA A 154 4.70 0.61 3.71
N VAL A 155 5.13 1.87 3.58
CA VAL A 155 5.96 2.52 4.63
C VAL A 155 5.21 2.73 5.95
N VAL A 156 3.94 3.15 5.90
CA VAL A 156 3.13 3.36 7.11
C VAL A 156 2.73 2.02 7.72
N ASN A 157 2.31 1.05 6.90
CA ASN A 157 2.01 -0.31 7.33
C ASN A 157 3.21 -0.96 8.05
N ARG A 158 4.40 -0.81 7.47
CA ARG A 158 5.65 -1.29 8.07
C ARG A 158 5.96 -0.62 9.40
N ALA A 159 5.84 0.71 9.46
CA ALA A 159 6.09 1.47 10.69
C ALA A 159 5.10 1.07 11.81
N GLY A 160 3.83 0.83 11.48
CA GLY A 160 2.85 0.27 12.41
C GLY A 160 3.19 -1.15 12.86
N ALA A 161 3.63 -2.01 11.93
CA ALA A 161 4.06 -3.37 12.25
C ALA A 161 5.26 -3.41 13.20
N TYR A 162 6.21 -2.46 13.07
CA TYR A 162 7.35 -2.35 13.98
C TYR A 162 6.92 -2.15 15.44
N LEU A 163 5.91 -1.31 15.70
CA LEU A 163 5.36 -1.10 17.04
C LEU A 163 4.77 -2.38 17.65
N MET A 164 4.32 -3.32 16.83
CA MET A 164 3.78 -4.60 17.29
C MET A 164 4.86 -5.65 17.59
N THR A 165 6.15 -5.26 17.55
CA THR A 165 7.30 -6.11 17.88
C THR A 165 8.05 -5.61 19.11
N ASP A 166 8.86 -6.47 19.72
CA ASP A 166 9.76 -6.09 20.81
C ASP A 166 11.02 -5.34 20.31
N ARG A 167 11.16 -5.16 18.99
CA ARG A 167 12.33 -4.55 18.32
C ARG A 167 11.98 -3.22 17.64
N ALA A 168 10.91 -2.56 18.08
CA ALA A 168 10.35 -1.38 17.44
C ALA A 168 11.41 -0.30 17.14
N ALA A 169 12.19 0.12 18.14
CA ALA A 169 13.22 1.16 17.97
C ALA A 169 14.34 0.74 16.99
N THR A 170 14.79 -0.51 17.04
CA THR A 170 15.83 -1.02 16.12
C THR A 170 15.34 -1.01 14.67
N LEU A 171 14.08 -1.39 14.45
CA LEU A 171 13.48 -1.46 13.12
C LEU A 171 13.12 -0.06 12.57
N ALA A 172 12.75 0.87 13.45
CA ALA A 172 12.35 2.24 13.10
C ALA A 172 13.41 3.01 12.27
N VAL A 173 14.69 2.64 12.39
CA VAL A 173 15.80 3.17 11.58
C VAL A 173 15.53 3.03 10.07
N ASN A 174 14.85 1.96 9.65
CA ASN A 174 14.50 1.74 8.24
C ASN A 174 13.51 2.79 7.72
N THR A 175 12.57 3.23 8.56
CA THR A 175 11.60 4.28 8.22
C THR A 175 12.26 5.66 8.25
N GLU A 176 13.14 5.92 9.23
CA GLU A 176 13.95 7.15 9.25
C GLU A 176 14.80 7.30 7.98
N ASN A 177 15.44 6.22 7.53
CA ASN A 177 16.21 6.22 6.28
C ASN A 177 15.34 6.53 5.06
N TRP A 178 14.12 5.96 5.00
CA TRP A 178 13.15 6.29 3.96
C TRP A 178 12.76 7.78 3.97
N LEU A 179 12.46 8.33 5.16
CA LEU A 179 12.08 9.75 5.33
C LEU A 179 13.17 10.70 4.83
N LYS A 180 14.45 10.41 5.15
CA LYS A 180 15.60 11.19 4.66
C LYS A 180 15.72 11.17 3.15
N GLN A 181 15.45 10.04 2.49
CA GLN A 181 15.50 9.92 1.03
C GLN A 181 14.34 10.66 0.34
N LYS A 182 13.14 10.63 0.94
CA LYS A 182 11.91 11.21 0.36
C LYS A 182 11.64 12.67 0.74
N LYS A 183 12.57 13.27 1.49
CA LYS A 183 12.59 14.71 1.84
C LYS A 183 11.35 15.21 2.61
N TRP A 184 10.60 14.36 3.30
CA TRP A 184 9.53 14.80 4.22
C TRP A 184 8.34 15.52 3.55
N HIS A 185 7.85 15.05 2.40
CA HIS A 185 6.69 15.66 1.73
C HIS A 185 5.55 14.64 1.61
N SER A 186 4.56 14.71 2.51
CA SER A 186 3.22 14.10 2.42
C SER A 186 2.63 13.90 3.83
N ASP A 187 1.31 13.73 3.88
CA ASP A 187 0.58 13.14 5.01
C ASP A 187 1.16 11.78 5.42
N PHE A 188 1.48 10.89 4.47
CA PHE A 188 2.10 9.59 4.76
C PHE A 188 3.49 9.73 5.38
N ALA A 189 4.30 10.71 4.95
CA ALA A 189 5.58 10.99 5.59
C ALA A 189 5.41 11.48 7.03
N ALA A 190 4.38 12.31 7.29
CA ALA A 190 4.05 12.76 8.64
C ALA A 190 3.58 11.60 9.53
N GLN A 191 2.70 10.72 9.03
CA GLN A 191 2.26 9.51 9.74
C GLN A 191 3.44 8.56 10.05
N ALA A 192 4.28 8.29 9.05
CA ALA A 192 5.47 7.48 9.22
C ALA A 192 6.42 8.07 10.27
N ALA A 193 6.58 9.40 10.32
CA ALA A 193 7.39 10.07 11.32
C ALA A 193 6.82 9.94 12.74
N VAL A 194 5.49 10.07 12.92
CA VAL A 194 4.84 9.84 14.21
C VAL A 194 5.06 8.42 14.70
N LEU A 195 4.79 7.42 13.86
CA LEU A 195 4.98 6.00 14.20
C LEU A 195 6.45 5.70 14.52
N THR A 196 7.39 6.29 13.79
CA THR A 196 8.83 6.17 14.05
C THR A 196 9.23 6.79 15.39
N ALA A 197 8.68 7.96 15.73
CA ALA A 197 8.91 8.59 17.03
C ALA A 197 8.39 7.72 18.18
N LEU A 198 7.16 7.20 18.06
CA LEU A 198 6.57 6.27 19.04
C LEU A 198 7.41 4.99 19.18
N ALA A 199 7.95 4.46 18.08
CA ALA A 199 8.80 3.27 18.11
C ALA A 199 10.12 3.53 18.86
N TYR A 200 10.73 4.71 18.67
CA TYR A 200 11.90 5.12 19.44
C TYR A 200 11.58 5.33 20.92
N LEU A 201 10.46 5.97 21.25
CA LEU A 201 10.00 6.13 22.64
C LEU A 201 9.75 4.79 23.32
N ALA A 202 9.13 3.83 22.62
CA ALA A 202 8.88 2.48 23.12
C ALA A 202 10.18 1.73 23.46
N GLY A 203 11.26 1.98 22.71
CA GLY A 203 12.59 1.45 23.01
C GLY A 203 13.43 2.30 23.97
N GLY A 204 12.90 3.38 24.51
CA GLY A 204 13.61 4.30 25.41
C GLY A 204 14.57 5.28 24.73
N ASP A 205 14.65 5.32 23.40
CA ASP A 205 15.51 6.22 22.64
C ASP A 205 14.85 7.60 22.45
N LYS A 206 14.77 8.35 23.55
CA LYS A 206 14.18 9.70 23.56
C LYS A 206 14.93 10.66 22.64
N THR A 207 16.25 10.50 22.51
CA THR A 207 17.08 11.36 21.67
C THR A 207 16.68 11.24 20.20
N ARG A 208 16.53 10.02 19.68
CA ARG A 208 16.06 9.83 18.31
C ARG A 208 14.60 10.20 18.11
N ALA A 209 13.74 9.95 19.10
CA ALA A 209 12.35 10.39 19.06
C ALA A 209 12.24 11.92 18.91
N THR A 210 13.03 12.68 19.68
CA THR A 210 13.10 14.14 19.55
C THR A 210 13.70 14.57 18.21
N ALA A 211 14.77 13.91 17.74
CA ALA A 211 15.40 14.25 16.48
C ALA A 211 14.45 14.07 15.28
N ILE A 212 13.69 12.97 15.23
CA ILE A 212 12.76 12.70 14.14
C ILE A 212 11.57 13.67 14.16
N THR A 213 11.01 14.01 15.32
CA THR A 213 9.89 14.97 15.42
C THR A 213 10.33 16.38 15.07
N GLN A 214 11.52 16.82 15.50
CA GLN A 214 12.08 18.11 15.11
C GLN A 214 12.37 18.19 13.61
N ALA A 215 12.92 17.14 13.01
CA ALA A 215 13.12 17.06 11.58
C ALA A 215 11.79 17.12 10.82
N ALA A 216 10.77 16.41 11.29
CA ALA A 216 9.45 16.41 10.68
C ALA A 216 8.81 17.81 10.73
N VAL A 217 8.75 18.43 11.92
CA VAL A 217 8.20 19.78 12.12
C VAL A 217 8.93 20.85 11.30
N LYS A 218 10.23 20.69 11.07
CA LYS A 218 11.02 21.62 10.25
C LYS A 218 10.70 21.53 8.76
N ASN A 219 10.39 20.34 8.25
CA ASN A 219 10.30 20.09 6.80
C ASN A 219 8.86 19.90 6.29
N LEU A 220 7.90 19.59 7.16
CA LEU A 220 6.49 19.41 6.79
C LEU A 220 5.73 20.75 6.83
N ASP A 221 4.74 20.88 5.95
CA ASP A 221 3.75 21.94 6.05
C ASP A 221 2.89 21.72 7.31
N LYS A 222 2.71 22.78 8.09
CA LYS A 222 1.88 22.79 9.31
C LYS A 222 0.40 22.48 9.05
N LEU A 223 -0.05 22.61 7.80
CA LEU A 223 -1.42 22.30 7.38
C LEU A 223 -1.62 20.81 7.09
N ILE A 224 -0.55 20.01 7.02
CA ILE A 224 -0.62 18.57 6.77
C ILE A 224 -0.87 17.83 8.09
N TRP A 225 -1.96 17.10 8.18
CA TRP A 225 -2.16 16.12 9.25
C TRP A 225 -1.16 14.95 9.13
N PRO A 226 -0.60 14.39 10.23
CA PRO A 226 -0.74 14.75 11.65
C PRO A 226 0.37 15.67 12.21
N TYR A 227 0.61 16.86 11.64
CA TYR A 227 1.63 17.81 12.15
C TYR A 227 1.47 18.16 13.64
N GLN A 228 0.24 18.30 14.12
CA GLN A 228 -0.08 18.59 15.52
C GLN A 228 0.40 17.46 16.44
N MET A 229 0.33 16.21 15.98
CA MET A 229 0.83 15.06 16.70
C MET A 229 2.36 15.11 16.85
N LEU A 230 3.08 15.51 15.80
CA LEU A 230 4.53 15.72 15.86
C LEU A 230 4.91 16.84 16.85
N SER A 231 4.11 17.91 16.91
CA SER A 231 4.30 19.01 17.86
C SER A 231 4.06 18.56 19.30
N TYR A 232 3.04 17.72 19.53
CA TYR A 232 2.78 17.10 20.84
C TYR A 232 3.94 16.20 21.28
N LEU A 233 4.41 15.30 20.41
CA LEU A 233 5.52 14.39 20.74
C LEU A 233 6.85 15.13 20.97
N ASN A 234 6.96 16.37 20.49
CA ASN A 234 8.08 17.28 20.75
C ASN A 234 7.86 18.16 22.02
N GLY A 235 6.79 17.94 22.78
CA GLY A 235 6.44 18.70 23.98
C GLY A 235 6.10 20.17 23.71
N LYS A 236 5.60 20.48 22.49
CA LYS A 236 5.23 21.85 22.07
C LYS A 236 3.73 22.07 21.96
N LEU A 237 2.93 21.03 22.12
CA LEU A 237 1.49 21.10 22.01
C LEU A 237 0.84 20.20 23.06
N GLU A 238 -0.12 20.75 23.79
CA GLU A 238 -0.90 19.99 24.78
C GLU A 238 -1.86 19.00 24.08
N PRO A 239 -2.17 17.84 24.69
CA PRO A 239 -3.01 16.81 24.06
C PRO A 239 -4.41 17.32 23.68
N GLU A 240 -5.00 18.24 24.46
CA GLU A 240 -6.32 18.81 24.18
C GLU A 240 -6.32 19.58 22.85
N LYS A 241 -5.19 20.23 22.51
CA LYS A 241 -5.03 20.95 21.25
C LYS A 241 -4.84 20.02 20.05
N VAL A 242 -4.27 18.83 20.25
CA VAL A 242 -4.23 17.79 19.22
C VAL A 242 -5.65 17.30 18.94
N VAL A 243 -6.43 17.03 20.00
CA VAL A 243 -7.81 16.60 19.87
C VAL A 243 -8.61 17.66 19.12
N GLU A 244 -8.61 18.92 19.57
CA GLU A 244 -9.30 20.07 18.94
C GLU A 244 -9.00 20.16 17.43
N ALA A 245 -7.72 20.03 17.04
CA ALA A 245 -7.31 20.10 15.64
C ALA A 245 -7.79 18.93 14.76
N SER A 246 -8.24 17.82 15.36
CA SER A 246 -8.63 16.60 14.66
C SER A 246 -10.14 16.33 14.66
N GLN A 247 -10.94 17.15 15.36
CA GLN A 247 -12.36 16.86 15.60
C GLN A 247 -13.24 16.93 14.33
N GLU A 248 -12.80 17.65 13.30
CA GLU A 248 -13.52 17.81 12.03
C GLU A 248 -13.55 16.51 11.21
N SER A 249 -12.70 15.53 11.53
CA SER A 249 -12.60 14.26 10.82
C SER A 249 -12.53 13.10 11.79
N THR A 250 -13.51 12.19 11.74
CA THR A 250 -13.48 10.96 12.55
C THR A 250 -12.23 10.13 12.27
N TYR A 251 -11.70 10.20 11.04
CA TYR A 251 -10.46 9.53 10.68
C TYR A 251 -9.25 10.15 11.40
N GLU A 252 -9.09 11.47 11.33
CA GLU A 252 -7.98 12.18 11.98
C GLU A 252 -8.06 12.07 13.50
N LEU A 253 -9.26 12.21 14.07
CA LEU A 253 -9.50 12.02 15.50
C LEU A 253 -9.12 10.61 15.94
N THR A 254 -9.48 9.58 15.17
CA THR A 254 -9.08 8.21 15.50
C THR A 254 -7.56 8.03 15.42
N GLN A 255 -6.88 8.66 14.46
CA GLN A 255 -5.42 8.64 14.41
C GLN A 255 -4.79 9.32 15.63
N ALA A 256 -5.29 10.50 16.00
CA ALA A 256 -4.84 11.25 17.16
C ALA A 256 -4.98 10.43 18.45
N GLU A 257 -6.16 9.85 18.66
CA GLU A 257 -6.46 9.00 19.81
C GLU A 257 -5.57 7.75 19.85
N CYS A 258 -5.30 7.13 18.70
CA CYS A 258 -4.37 6.02 18.61
C CYS A 258 -2.95 6.44 19.04
N TYR A 259 -2.40 7.48 18.43
CA TYR A 259 -1.03 7.92 18.69
C TYR A 259 -0.82 8.36 20.15
N MET A 260 -1.76 9.13 20.71
CA MET A 260 -1.72 9.50 22.13
C MET A 260 -1.95 8.30 23.06
N GLY A 261 -2.84 7.37 22.69
CA GLY A 261 -3.05 6.14 23.44
C GLY A 261 -1.78 5.28 23.52
N LEU A 262 -1.03 5.20 22.43
CA LEU A 262 0.27 4.55 22.38
C LEU A 262 1.32 5.27 23.22
N ASP A 263 1.38 6.60 23.16
CA ASP A 263 2.30 7.37 24.01
C ASP A 263 2.00 7.13 25.51
N TYR A 264 0.74 7.20 25.93
CA TYR A 264 0.35 6.86 27.30
C TYR A 264 0.67 5.43 27.69
N TYR A 265 0.54 4.47 26.76
CA TYR A 265 0.97 3.09 26.99
C TYR A 265 2.48 3.03 27.27
N ILE A 266 3.29 3.75 26.47
CA ILE A 266 4.75 3.79 26.59
C ILE A 266 5.20 4.45 27.91
N GLN A 267 4.48 5.46 28.41
CA GLN A 267 4.74 6.09 29.71
C GLN A 267 4.57 5.13 30.90
N GLY A 268 3.87 4.00 30.71
CA GLY A 268 3.78 2.92 31.69
C GLY A 268 2.53 2.95 32.56
N LYS A 269 2.56 2.15 33.64
CA LYS A 269 1.36 1.76 34.40
C LYS A 269 0.52 2.92 34.94
N SER A 270 1.15 4.03 35.32
CA SER A 270 0.44 5.23 35.81
C SER A 270 -0.46 5.89 34.75
N SER A 271 -0.23 5.59 33.47
CA SER A 271 -0.95 6.16 32.33
C SER A 271 -1.84 5.13 31.61
N PHE A 272 -1.95 3.89 32.12
CA PHE A 272 -2.69 2.82 31.46
C PHE A 272 -4.19 3.07 31.35
N ASP A 273 -4.81 3.74 32.32
CA ASP A 273 -6.24 4.08 32.23
C ASP A 273 -6.49 5.08 31.08
N LYS A 274 -5.60 6.07 30.92
CA LYS A 274 -5.64 7.00 29.78
C LYS A 274 -5.41 6.28 28.45
N ALA A 275 -4.39 5.41 28.40
CA ALA A 275 -4.13 4.60 27.21
C ALA A 275 -5.35 3.75 26.84
N LYS A 276 -5.96 3.08 27.81
CA LYS A 276 -7.14 2.23 27.60
C LYS A 276 -8.32 3.03 27.05
N ASP A 277 -8.61 4.19 27.63
CA ASP A 277 -9.71 5.06 27.19
C ASP A 277 -9.57 5.42 25.71
N LYS A 278 -8.39 5.96 25.34
CA LYS A 278 -8.08 6.35 23.97
C LYS A 278 -8.10 5.17 22.99
N LEU A 279 -7.46 4.05 23.33
CA LEU A 279 -7.43 2.88 22.45
C LEU A 279 -8.80 2.20 22.33
N SER A 280 -9.66 2.30 23.34
CA SER A 280 -11.07 1.85 23.24
C SER A 280 -11.85 2.69 22.25
N PHE A 281 -11.63 4.02 22.23
CA PHE A 281 -12.20 4.90 21.22
C PHE A 281 -11.79 4.46 19.80
N VAL A 282 -10.49 4.18 19.61
CA VAL A 282 -9.95 3.73 18.31
C VAL A 282 -10.62 2.46 17.81
N VAL A 283 -10.79 1.44 18.67
CA VAL A 283 -11.42 0.17 18.27
C VAL A 283 -12.92 0.35 17.99
N LYS A 284 -13.57 1.32 18.64
CA LYS A 284 -15.00 1.59 18.47
C LYS A 284 -15.32 2.44 17.23
N HIS A 285 -14.45 3.40 16.91
CA HIS A 285 -14.73 4.44 15.90
C HIS A 285 -13.80 4.38 14.68
N GLY A 286 -12.71 3.63 14.76
CA GLY A 286 -11.72 3.51 13.69
C GLY A 286 -12.16 2.65 12.51
N THR A 287 -11.55 2.92 11.37
CA THR A 287 -11.74 2.15 10.15
C THR A 287 -10.80 0.96 10.11
N THR A 288 -11.28 -0.22 9.69
CA THR A 288 -10.46 -1.44 9.61
C THR A 288 -9.35 -1.38 8.55
N ASN A 289 -9.32 -0.32 7.75
CA ASN A 289 -8.36 -0.10 6.68
C ASN A 289 -7.23 0.83 7.10
N SER A 290 -7.25 1.33 8.33
CA SER A 290 -6.17 2.12 8.91
C SER A 290 -5.18 1.25 9.69
N VAL A 291 -3.92 1.70 9.74
CA VAL A 291 -2.89 1.08 10.57
C VAL A 291 -3.23 1.24 12.05
N GLU A 292 -3.75 2.42 12.39
CA GLU A 292 -4.10 2.83 13.74
C GLU A 292 -5.15 1.93 14.38
N TYR A 293 -6.14 1.46 13.62
CA TYR A 293 -7.14 0.53 14.12
C TYR A 293 -6.49 -0.77 14.62
N TRP A 294 -5.58 -1.35 13.85
CA TRP A 294 -4.96 -2.64 14.19
C TRP A 294 -3.88 -2.50 15.25
N VAL A 295 -3.05 -1.45 15.20
CA VAL A 295 -2.11 -1.16 16.28
C VAL A 295 -2.86 -0.87 17.58
N GLY A 296 -3.89 -0.03 17.53
CA GLY A 296 -4.69 0.31 18.72
C GLY A 296 -5.38 -0.91 19.32
N LYS A 297 -5.96 -1.78 18.48
CA LYS A 297 -6.53 -3.06 18.90
C LYS A 297 -5.49 -3.98 19.56
N TYR A 298 -4.29 -4.05 18.99
CA TYR A 298 -3.20 -4.87 19.53
C TYR A 298 -2.78 -4.40 20.94
N TYR A 299 -2.64 -3.09 21.15
CA TYR A 299 -2.27 -2.55 22.45
C TYR A 299 -3.42 -2.56 23.47
N LEU A 300 -4.67 -2.35 23.04
CA LEU A 300 -5.84 -2.48 23.91
C LEU A 300 -5.92 -3.89 24.51
N ALA A 301 -5.68 -4.92 23.70
CA ALA A 301 -5.66 -6.31 24.15
C ALA A 301 -4.56 -6.60 25.20
N LYS A 302 -3.48 -5.81 25.23
CA LYS A 302 -2.43 -5.90 26.28
C LYS A 302 -2.84 -5.23 27.59
N LEU A 303 -3.77 -4.27 27.54
CA LEU A 303 -4.29 -3.55 28.70
C LEU A 303 -5.48 -4.25 29.34
N GLU A 304 -6.21 -5.07 28.58
CA GLU A 304 -7.34 -5.83 29.09
C GLU A 304 -6.90 -7.11 29.83
N PRO A 305 -7.55 -7.46 30.93
CA PRO A 305 -7.31 -8.74 31.59
C PRO A 305 -7.65 -9.87 30.61
N ARG A 306 -6.76 -10.87 30.49
CA ARG A 306 -7.07 -12.07 29.71
C ARG A 306 -8.36 -12.66 30.25
N LYS A 307 -9.39 -12.80 29.40
CA LYS A 307 -10.58 -13.56 29.74
C LYS A 307 -10.12 -14.99 30.08
N THR A 308 -10.06 -15.32 31.36
CA THR A 308 -9.91 -16.70 31.81
C THR A 308 -11.11 -17.45 31.28
N SER A 309 -10.88 -18.43 30.39
CA SER A 309 -11.90 -19.37 29.96
C SER A 309 -12.59 -19.94 31.20
N LEU A 310 -13.92 -19.78 31.27
CA LEU A 310 -14.74 -20.41 32.31
C LEU A 310 -14.38 -21.91 32.37
N PRO A 311 -14.13 -22.48 33.56
CA PRO A 311 -13.87 -23.91 33.68
C PRO A 311 -15.07 -24.67 33.12
N ILE A 312 -14.80 -25.60 32.20
CA ILE A 312 -15.77 -26.54 31.68
C ILE A 312 -16.33 -27.29 32.90
N LYS A 313 -17.60 -27.05 33.25
CA LYS A 313 -18.30 -27.91 34.21
C LYS A 313 -18.36 -29.30 33.59
N THR A 314 -17.52 -30.21 34.06
CA THR A 314 -17.70 -31.64 33.82
C THR A 314 -19.02 -32.03 34.47
N ALA A 315 -19.99 -32.42 33.64
CA ALA A 315 -21.21 -33.05 34.12
C ALA A 315 -20.83 -34.42 34.71
N HIS A 316 -21.16 -34.62 35.99
CA HIS A 316 -21.25 -35.92 36.64
C HIS A 316 -22.71 -36.37 36.64
#